data_AF-A0A353C9D6-F1
#
_entry.id   AF-A0A353C9D6-F1
#
_cell.length_a   1.000
_cell.length_b   1.000
_cell.length_c   1.000
_cell.angle_alpha   90.00
_cell.angle_beta   90.00
_cell.angle_gamma   90.00
#
_symmetry.space_group_name_H-M   'P 1'
#
loop_
_entity.id
_entity.type
_entity.pdbx_description
1 polymer ?
#
loop_
_entity_poly.entity_id
_entity_poly.type
_entity_poly.pdbx_seq_one_letter_code
_entity_poly.pdbx_strand_id
1 'polypeptide(L)'
;MFDATTKTDLIIEVWEKLDCESVGAAELMAIETALTERFGSAAVDSPMKIARLLADEGAELRHSEIMQMFIERNAFLPYEA
;
A
#
# COMPACT_ATOMS: atom_id res chain seq x y z
N MET A 1 18.32 -1.43 -5.13
CA MET A 1 17.72 -0.37 -5.96
C MET A 1 16.53 -0.99 -6.68
N PHE A 2 15.43 -0.26 -6.85
CA PHE A 2 14.25 -0.77 -7.53
C PHE A 2 14.32 -0.43 -9.02
N ASP A 3 13.84 -1.31 -9.90
CA ASP A 3 13.89 -1.09 -11.36
C ASP A 3 12.59 -0.48 -11.92
N ALA A 4 11.47 -0.61 -11.20
CA ALA A 4 10.13 -0.17 -11.57
C ALA A 4 10.03 1.28 -12.09
N THR A 5 9.50 1.48 -13.29
CA THR A 5 9.34 2.84 -13.86
C THR A 5 7.99 3.49 -13.50
N THR A 6 6.99 2.68 -13.18
CA THR A 6 5.66 3.15 -12.77
C THR A 6 5.39 2.89 -11.29
N LYS A 7 4.37 3.56 -10.73
CA LYS A 7 3.93 3.33 -9.35
C LYS A 7 3.45 1.88 -9.14
N THR A 8 2.69 1.36 -10.09
CA THR A 8 2.17 -0.02 -10.05
C THR A 8 3.32 -1.02 -10.02
N ASP A 9 4.30 -0.88 -10.93
CA ASP A 9 5.45 -1.78 -10.95
C ASP A 9 6.23 -1.72 -9.63
N LEU A 10 6.35 -0.53 -9.02
CA LEU A 10 7.07 -0.39 -7.75
C LEU A 10 6.31 -1.08 -6.62
N ILE A 11 4.98 -0.98 -6.59
CA ILE A 11 4.15 -1.65 -5.59
C ILE A 11 4.36 -3.17 -5.66
N ILE A 12 4.33 -3.73 -6.87
CA ILE A 12 4.53 -5.18 -7.10
C ILE A 12 5.97 -5.57 -6.75
N GLU A 13 6.97 -4.85 -7.25
CA GLU A 13 8.39 -5.15 -7.03
C GLU A 13 8.77 -5.10 -5.54
N VAL A 14 8.21 -4.16 -4.78
CA VAL A 14 8.42 -4.09 -3.33
C VAL A 14 7.77 -5.28 -2.64
N TRP A 15 6.54 -5.63 -3.02
CA TRP A 15 5.85 -6.79 -2.45
C TRP A 15 6.60 -8.10 -2.73
N GLU A 16 7.04 -8.34 -3.97
CA GLU A 16 7.85 -9.50 -4.32
C GLU A 16 9.16 -9.56 -3.51
N LYS A 17 9.80 -8.41 -3.27
CA LYS A 17 11.02 -8.31 -2.45
C LYS A 17 10.79 -8.53 -0.95
N LEU A 18 9.57 -8.29 -0.45
CA LEU A 18 9.19 -8.62 0.92
C LEU A 18 8.98 -10.13 1.11
N ASP A 19 8.89 -10.89 0.02
CA ASP A 19 8.79 -12.37 0.01
C ASP A 19 7.68 -12.88 0.94
N CYS A 20 6.49 -12.28 0.81
CA CYS A 20 5.33 -12.58 1.66
C CYS A 20 4.08 -12.85 0.82
N GLU A 21 3.39 -13.95 1.11
CA GLU A 21 2.13 -14.28 0.44
C GLU A 21 0.97 -13.41 0.97
N SER A 22 1.09 -12.94 2.21
CA SER A 22 0.06 -12.16 2.89
C SER A 22 0.49 -10.71 3.16
N VAL A 23 -0.39 -9.77 2.83
CA VAL A 23 -0.19 -8.33 2.95
C VAL A 23 -1.10 -7.74 4.02
N GLY A 24 -0.52 -6.99 4.95
CA GLY A 24 -1.21 -6.25 5.99
C GLY A 24 -0.64 -4.84 6.16
N ALA A 25 -0.77 -4.27 7.35
CA ALA A 25 -0.39 -2.87 7.57
C ALA A 25 1.12 -2.63 7.41
N ALA A 26 1.96 -3.57 7.85
CA ALA A 26 3.41 -3.45 7.79
C ALA A 26 3.94 -3.43 6.35
N GLU A 27 3.43 -4.32 5.50
CA GLU A 27 3.84 -4.42 4.10
C GLU A 27 3.34 -3.21 3.31
N LEU A 28 2.11 -2.75 3.57
CA LEU A 28 1.61 -1.51 2.97
C LEU A 28 2.47 -0.30 3.38
N MET A 29 2.89 -0.19 4.64
CA MET A 29 3.80 0.90 5.06
C MET A 29 5.16 0.85 4.35
N ALA A 30 5.71 -0.34 4.13
CA ALA A 30 6.95 -0.50 3.38
C ALA A 30 6.78 -0.06 1.92
N ILE A 31 5.66 -0.43 1.29
CA ILE A 31 5.31 -0.01 -0.07
C ILE A 31 5.09 1.50 -0.16
N GLU A 32 4.35 2.09 0.78
CA GLU A 32 4.13 3.55 0.86
C GLU A 32 5.45 4.32 1.03
N THR A 33 6.38 3.77 1.82
CA THR A 33 7.71 4.34 2.02
C THR A 33 8.50 4.32 0.72
N ALA A 34 8.55 3.17 0.02
CA ALA A 34 9.23 3.05 -1.27
C ALA A 34 8.62 3.99 -2.33
N LEU A 35 7.29 4.11 -2.37
CA LEU A 35 6.57 5.07 -3.24
C LEU A 35 6.96 6.51 -2.92
N THR A 36 7.02 6.86 -1.63
CA THR A 36 7.40 8.21 -1.17
C THR A 36 8.84 8.53 -1.56
N GLU A 37 9.78 7.61 -1.33
CA GLU A 37 11.19 7.77 -1.66
C GLU A 37 11.43 7.93 -3.16
N ARG A 38 10.68 7.20 -3.99
CA ARG A 38 10.89 7.20 -5.44
C ARG A 38 10.11 8.30 -6.18
N PHE A 39 8.85 8.52 -5.80
CA PHE A 39 7.91 9.36 -6.55
C PHE A 39 7.35 10.54 -5.73
N GLY A 40 7.69 10.65 -4.45
CA GLY A 40 7.22 11.68 -3.54
C GLY A 40 5.88 11.34 -2.87
N SER A 41 5.52 12.10 -1.83
CA SER A 41 4.32 11.83 -1.01
C SER A 41 3.00 11.90 -1.78
N ALA A 42 2.92 12.73 -2.83
CA ALA A 42 1.73 12.83 -3.69
C ALA A 42 1.48 11.56 -4.52
N ALA A 43 2.47 10.68 -4.64
CA ALA A 43 2.34 9.41 -5.35
C ALA A 43 1.67 8.32 -4.51
N VAL A 44 1.59 8.51 -3.19
CA VAL A 44 1.04 7.53 -2.26
C VAL A 44 -0.49 7.55 -2.34
N ASP A 45 -1.04 6.53 -2.99
CA ASP A 45 -2.47 6.27 -3.01
C ASP A 45 -2.97 5.77 -1.65
N SER A 46 -4.29 5.81 -1.42
CA SER A 46 -4.91 5.25 -0.21
C SER A 46 -4.49 3.79 0.00
N PRO A 47 -4.26 3.33 1.24
CA PRO A 47 -3.89 1.93 1.53
C PRO A 47 -4.91 0.94 0.96
N MET A 48 -6.19 1.33 0.84
CA MET A 48 -7.24 0.50 0.22
C MET A 48 -7.02 0.28 -1.28
N LYS A 49 -6.50 1.28 -2.00
CA LYS A 49 -6.18 1.15 -3.43
C LYS A 49 -4.96 0.27 -3.65
N ILE A 50 -3.92 0.45 -2.82
CA ILE A 50 -2.70 -0.36 -2.88
C ILE A 50 -3.03 -1.82 -2.56
N ALA A 51 -3.81 -2.07 -1.49
CA ALA A 51 -4.27 -3.41 -1.13
C ALA A 51 -5.07 -4.09 -2.23
N ARG A 52 -5.99 -3.36 -2.88
CA ARG A 52 -6.75 -3.90 -4.01
C ARG A 52 -5.84 -4.33 -5.16
N LEU A 53 -4.88 -3.49 -5.53
CA LEU A 53 -3.93 -3.81 -6.60
C LEU A 53 -3.15 -5.08 -6.28
N LEU A 54 -2.66 -5.23 -5.05
CA LEU A 54 -1.96 -6.43 -4.62
C LEU A 54 -2.85 -7.68 -4.62
N ALA A 55 -4.13 -7.54 -4.23
CA ALA A 55 -5.08 -8.64 -4.32
C ALA A 55 -5.40 -9.05 -5.77
N ASP A 56 -5.48 -8.09 -6.69
CA ASP A 56 -5.65 -8.36 -8.13
C ASP A 56 -4.44 -9.15 -8.69
N GLU A 57 -3.25 -8.96 -8.12
CA GLU A 57 -2.01 -9.73 -8.42
C GLU A 57 -1.88 -11.05 -7.60
N GLY A 58 -2.83 -11.33 -6.70
CA GLY A 58 -2.91 -12.60 -5.96
C GLY A 58 -2.45 -12.59 -4.51
N ALA A 59 -2.14 -11.43 -3.93
CA ALA A 59 -1.77 -11.33 -2.51
C ALA A 59 -2.94 -11.60 -1.56
N GLU A 60 -2.70 -12.34 -0.48
CA GLU A 60 -3.68 -12.57 0.57
C GLU A 60 -3.76 -11.38 1.53
N LEU A 61 -4.92 -10.73 1.61
CA LEU A 61 -5.05 -9.51 2.43
C LEU A 61 -5.43 -9.81 3.88
N ARG A 62 -4.64 -9.29 4.82
CA ARG A 62 -5.01 -9.17 6.24
C ARG A 62 -5.96 -7.99 6.41
N HIS A 63 -7.19 -8.16 5.93
CA HIS A 63 -8.20 -7.11 5.84
C HIS A 63 -8.41 -6.32 7.14
N SER A 64 -8.33 -6.99 8.31
CA SER A 64 -8.48 -6.34 9.61
C SER A 64 -7.39 -5.29 9.86
N GLU A 65 -6.13 -5.59 9.55
CA GLU A 65 -5.01 -4.66 9.72
C GLU A 65 -5.11 -3.48 8.75
N ILE A 66 -5.42 -3.76 7.49
CA ILE A 66 -5.55 -2.75 6.43
C ILE A 66 -6.72 -1.81 6.73
N MET A 67 -7.84 -2.35 7.21
CA MET A 67 -9.01 -1.57 7.60
C MET A 67 -8.72 -0.70 8.82
N GLN A 68 -8.07 -1.25 9.85
CA GLN A 68 -7.69 -0.49 11.02
C GLN A 68 -6.76 0.68 10.66
N MET A 69 -5.72 0.41 9.85
CA MET A 69 -4.81 1.43 9.32
C MET A 69 -5.55 2.53 8.55
N PHE A 70 -6.51 2.16 7.70
CA PHE A 70 -7.31 3.14 6.97
C PHE A 70 -8.18 3.98 7.91
N ILE A 71 -8.88 3.36 8.86
CA ILE A 71 -9.72 4.07 9.82
C ILE A 71 -8.87 5.02 10.66
N GLU A 72 -7.76 4.58 11.24
CA GLU A 72 -6.89 5.43 12.08
C GLU A 72 -6.40 6.68 11.33
N ARG A 73 -6.12 6.55 10.03
CA ARG A 73 -5.67 7.65 9.18
C ARG A 73 -6.79 8.58 8.68
N ASN A 74 -8.03 8.10 8.64
CA ASN A 74 -9.19 8.85 8.13
C ASN A 74 -10.17 9.26 9.25
N ALA A 75 -10.01 8.78 10.48
CA ALA A 75 -10.89 9.04 11.61
C ALA A 75 -11.00 10.52 11.99
N PHE A 76 -10.07 11.36 11.51
CA PHE A 76 -10.06 12.81 11.75
C PHE A 76 -10.60 13.63 10.58
N LEU A 77 -11.04 13.01 9.49
CA LEU A 77 -11.71 13.74 8.42
C LEU A 77 -13.15 14.04 8.85
N PRO A 78 -13.55 15.30 9.05
CA PRO A 78 -14.94 15.62 9.35
C PRO A 78 -15.82 15.09 8.22
N TYR A 79 -16.92 14.45 8.58
CA TYR A 79 -17.92 14.01 7.62
C TYR A 79 -18.59 15.27 7.03
N GLU A 80 -18.22 15.62 5.79
CA GLU A 80 -18.95 16.63 5.04
C GLU A 80 -20.22 15.98 4.48
N ALA A 81 -21.34 16.22 5.16
CA ALA A 81 -22.69 15.77 4.81
C ALA A 81 -23.29 16.60 3.69
#